data_AF-A0A821N162-F1
#
_entry.id   AF-A0A821N162-F1
#
_cell.length_a   1.000
_cell.length_b   1.000
_cell.length_c   1.000
_cell.angle_alpha   90.00
_cell.angle_beta   90.00
_cell.angle_gamma   90.00
#
_symmetry.space_group_name_H-M   'P 1'
#
loop_
_entity.id
_entity.type
_entity.pdbx_description
1 polymer ?
#
loop_
_entity_poly.entity_id
_entity_poly.type
_entity_poly.pdbx_seq_one_letter_code
_entity_poly.pdbx_strand_id
1 'polypeptide(L)'
;MRGLMAKLNMPIPEWELHRRIRITIKKQTIKIIGLDPDQDIPYTLFSRVRILVRQGTASKYESQRLTGQEFIEHKIPVNNNTGNMDVYIELHWQGHYNEPLYTVRMRLTDSTKDVHLFYNPKRGVWREQ
;
A
#
# COMPACT_ATOMS: atom_id res chain seq x y z
N MET A 1 4.05 -20.51 -3.80
CA MET A 1 5.38 -20.60 -3.17
C MET A 1 5.55 -21.83 -2.27
N ARG A 2 4.79 -22.03 -1.17
CA ARG A 2 4.98 -23.18 -0.25
C ARG A 2 5.03 -24.56 -0.93
N GLY A 3 4.08 -24.84 -1.82
CA GLY A 3 4.03 -26.14 -2.54
C GLY A 3 5.18 -26.35 -3.52
N LEU A 4 5.77 -25.28 -4.05
CA LEU A 4 6.93 -25.36 -4.95
C LEU A 4 8.23 -25.52 -4.15
N MET A 5 8.40 -24.76 -3.06
CA MET A 5 9.54 -24.88 -2.14
C MET A 5 9.62 -26.27 -1.51
N ALA A 6 8.48 -26.84 -1.10
CA ALA A 6 8.40 -28.20 -0.60
C ALA A 6 8.79 -29.26 -1.66
N LYS A 7 8.38 -29.06 -2.92
CA LYS A 7 8.79 -29.94 -4.04
C LYS A 7 10.28 -29.83 -4.37
N LEU A 8 10.87 -28.66 -4.19
CA LEU A 8 12.28 -28.38 -4.45
C LEU A 8 13.19 -28.60 -3.22
N ASN A 9 12.63 -29.07 -2.10
CA ASN A 9 13.32 -29.22 -0.82
C ASN A 9 14.10 -27.96 -0.37
N MET A 10 13.57 -26.78 -0.70
CA MET A 10 14.19 -25.51 -0.32
C MET A 10 13.53 -24.97 0.96
N PRO A 11 14.31 -24.58 1.98
CA PRO A 11 13.76 -23.99 3.19
C PRO A 11 13.10 -22.65 2.87
N ILE A 12 11.93 -22.40 3.47
CA ILE A 12 11.30 -21.08 3.40
C ILE A 12 12.17 -20.12 4.21
N PRO A 13 12.55 -18.97 3.66
CA PRO A 13 13.42 -18.06 4.39
C PRO A 13 12.80 -17.58 5.71
N GLU A 14 13.64 -17.39 6.74
CA GLU A 14 13.19 -16.91 8.05
C GLU A 14 13.33 -15.40 8.22
N TRP A 15 13.90 -14.70 7.23
CA TRP A 15 14.02 -13.25 7.24
C TRP A 15 12.66 -12.56 7.04
N GLU A 16 12.50 -11.38 7.64
CA GLU A 16 11.33 -10.52 7.42
C GLU A 16 11.62 -9.55 6.26
N LEU A 17 10.64 -9.38 5.38
CA LEU A 17 10.71 -8.38 4.32
C LEU A 17 10.24 -7.04 4.86
N HIS A 18 11.11 -6.03 4.86
CA HIS A 18 10.75 -4.69 5.30
C HIS A 18 10.33 -3.82 4.11
N ARG A 19 9.13 -3.25 4.17
CA ARG A 19 8.60 -2.26 3.23
C ARG A 19 8.31 -0.96 3.97
N ARG A 20 8.72 0.17 3.39
CA ARG A 20 8.36 1.50 3.87
C ARG A 20 7.57 2.24 2.81
N ILE A 21 6.47 2.86 3.24
CA ILE A 21 5.50 3.46 2.34
C ILE A 21 5.13 4.82 2.91
N ARG A 22 5.20 5.85 2.07
CA ARG A 22 4.75 7.20 2.41
C ARG A 22 3.47 7.50 1.64
N ILE A 23 2.45 7.89 2.38
CA ILE A 23 1.17 8.34 1.83
C ILE A 23 0.96 9.78 2.27
N THR A 24 0.80 10.67 1.30
CA THR A 24 0.53 12.07 1.54
C THR A 24 -0.80 12.44 0.91
N ILE A 25 -1.67 13.06 1.70
CA ILE A 25 -2.90 13.69 1.24
C ILE A 25 -2.66 15.19 1.31
N LYS A 26 -2.82 15.89 0.18
CA LYS A 26 -2.69 17.35 0.13
C LYS A 26 -3.66 17.92 -0.89
N LYS A 27 -4.55 18.82 -0.49
CA LYS A 27 -5.54 19.46 -1.38
C LYS A 27 -6.34 18.42 -2.19
N GLN A 28 -6.74 17.32 -1.54
CA GLN A 28 -7.45 16.19 -2.15
C GLN A 28 -6.66 15.39 -3.21
N THR A 29 -5.36 15.62 -3.33
CA THR A 29 -4.45 14.75 -4.07
C THR A 29 -3.83 13.76 -3.10
N ILE A 30 -3.97 12.47 -3.40
CA ILE A 30 -3.29 11.38 -2.70
C ILE A 30 -2.02 11.06 -3.48
N LYS A 31 -0.87 11.15 -2.80
CA LYS A 31 0.42 10.69 -3.28
C LYS A 31 0.84 9.43 -2.52
N ILE A 32 1.27 8.40 -3.22
CA ILE A 32 1.71 7.12 -2.64
C ILE A 32 3.07 6.78 -3.21
N ILE A 33 4.04 6.51 -2.34
CA ILE A 33 5.44 6.25 -2.71
C ILE A 33 5.96 5.09 -1.86
N GLY A 34 6.64 4.12 -2.49
CA GLY A 34 7.50 3.18 -1.78
C GLY A 34 8.85 3.84 -1.51
N LEU A 35 9.38 3.72 -0.28
CA LEU A 35 10.65 4.30 0.11
C LEU A 35 11.58 3.22 0.61
N ASP A 36 12.88 3.36 0.34
CA ASP A 36 13.89 2.47 0.88
C ASP A 36 13.74 2.40 2.42
N PRO A 37 13.88 1.22 3.03
CA PRO A 37 13.70 1.07 4.47
C PRO A 37 14.59 2.02 5.30
N ASP A 38 15.82 2.23 4.84
CA ASP A 38 16.87 2.95 5.57
C ASP A 38 17.14 4.34 4.99
N GLN A 39 16.67 4.61 3.76
CA GLN A 39 16.90 5.87 3.05
C GLN A 39 15.61 6.44 2.45
N ASP A 40 15.52 7.76 2.30
CA ASP A 40 14.38 8.42 1.63
C ASP A 40 14.50 8.33 0.08
N ILE A 41 14.86 7.15 -0.43
CA ILE A 41 14.98 6.88 -1.87
C ILE A 41 13.67 6.27 -2.38
N PRO A 42 12.98 6.88 -3.34
CA PRO A 42 11.73 6.37 -3.88
C PRO A 42 11.95 5.16 -4.79
N TYR A 43 11.03 4.20 -4.73
CA TYR A 43 10.95 3.08 -5.68
C TYR A 43 9.52 2.55 -5.80
N THR A 44 9.28 1.76 -6.85
CA THR A 44 7.97 1.15 -7.11
C THR A 44 7.94 -0.31 -6.69
N LEU A 45 6.90 -0.68 -5.93
CA LEU A 45 6.64 -2.06 -5.49
C LEU A 45 5.24 -2.55 -5.76
N PHE A 46 4.40 -1.66 -6.28
CA PHE A 46 2.99 -1.93 -6.40
C PHE A 46 2.67 -2.33 -7.83
N SER A 47 1.95 -3.43 -8.00
CA SER A 47 1.36 -3.80 -9.29
C SER A 47 0.07 -3.02 -9.56
N ARG A 48 -0.64 -2.67 -8.50
CA ARG A 48 -1.90 -1.95 -8.52
C ARG A 48 -2.13 -1.26 -7.19
N VAL A 49 -2.81 -0.12 -7.23
CA VAL A 49 -3.36 0.49 -6.02
C VAL A 49 -4.83 0.76 -6.23
N ARG A 50 -5.61 0.47 -5.20
CA ARG A 50 -7.04 0.75 -5.17
C ARG A 50 -7.32 1.76 -4.06
N ILE A 51 -8.00 2.84 -4.42
CA ILE A 51 -8.35 3.94 -3.53
C ILE A 51 -9.87 3.93 -3.37
N LEU A 52 -10.32 3.81 -2.13
CA LEU A 52 -11.73 3.81 -1.77
C LEU A 52 -11.98 4.97 -0.83
N VAL A 53 -12.88 5.86 -1.22
CA VAL A 53 -13.30 7.00 -0.39
C VAL A 53 -14.70 6.74 0.14
N ARG A 54 -14.89 6.86 1.45
CA ARG A 54 -16.16 6.63 2.12
C ARG A 54 -16.61 7.86 2.89
N GLN A 55 -17.90 8.16 2.80
CA GLN A 55 -18.60 9.13 3.64
C GLN A 55 -19.81 8.43 4.25
N GLY A 56 -19.71 8.00 5.52
CA GLY A 56 -20.75 7.17 6.13
C GLY A 56 -20.95 5.85 5.38
N THR A 57 -22.17 5.59 4.88
CA THR A 57 -22.51 4.40 4.08
C THR A 57 -22.23 4.56 2.58
N ALA A 58 -22.07 5.78 2.08
CA ALA A 58 -21.77 6.04 0.68
C ALA A 58 -20.28 5.77 0.40
N SER A 59 -20.01 5.00 -0.65
CA SER A 59 -18.65 4.61 -1.05
C SER A 59 -18.41 4.94 -2.52
N LYS A 60 -17.34 5.69 -2.82
CA LYS A 60 -16.84 5.88 -4.18
C LYS A 60 -15.51 5.15 -4.32
N TYR A 61 -15.42 4.29 -5.33
CA TYR A 61 -14.23 3.49 -5.59
C TYR A 61 -13.50 4.00 -6.82
N GLU A 62 -12.18 4.03 -6.76
CA GLU A 62 -11.33 4.23 -7.92
C GLU A 62 -10.14 3.28 -7.83
N SER A 63 -9.74 2.71 -8.96
CA SER A 63 -8.66 1.74 -9.02
C SER A 63 -7.71 2.15 -10.11
N GLN A 64 -6.43 2.26 -9.76
CA GLN A 64 -5.38 2.59 -10.69
C GLN A 64 -4.40 1.43 -10.80
N ARG A 65 -4.32 0.85 -11.99
CA ARG A 65 -3.24 -0.09 -12.33
C ARG A 65 -1.97 0.72 -12.57
N LEU A 66 -0.84 0.23 -12.09
CA LEU A 66 0.43 0.93 -12.25
C LEU A 66 1.28 0.21 -13.29
N THR A 67 1.95 1.02 -14.10
CA THR A 67 2.92 0.55 -15.09
C THR A 67 4.08 1.55 -15.10
N GLY A 68 5.25 1.11 -14.62
CA GLY A 68 6.51 1.85 -14.76
C GLY A 68 6.64 3.17 -13.99
N GLN A 69 5.77 3.45 -13.01
CA GLN A 69 5.82 4.69 -12.21
C GLN A 69 6.39 4.45 -10.82
N GLU A 70 7.28 5.34 -10.37
CA GLU A 70 7.91 5.34 -9.04
C GLU A 70 6.95 5.80 -7.93
N PHE A 71 5.94 6.59 -8.28
CA PHE A 71 4.92 7.09 -7.36
C PHE A 71 3.57 7.20 -8.05
N ILE A 72 2.53 7.26 -7.24
CA ILE A 72 1.14 7.41 -7.69
C ILE A 72 0.67 8.76 -7.20
N GLU A 73 0.14 9.59 -8.11
CA GLU A 73 -0.60 10.78 -7.75
C GLU A 73 -2.02 10.65 -8.27
N HIS A 74 -2.98 10.73 -7.36
CA HIS A 74 -4.39 10.56 -7.67
C HIS A 74 -5.20 11.71 -7.06
N LYS A 75 -5.88 12.47 -7.91
CA LYS A 75 -6.74 13.58 -7.48
C LYS A 75 -8.16 13.06 -7.28
N ILE A 76 -8.68 13.19 -6.06
CA ILE A 76 -10.03 12.71 -5.76
C ILE A 76 -11.04 13.75 -6.27
N PRO A 77 -11.98 13.38 -7.16
CA PRO A 77 -13.03 14.27 -7.62
C PRO A 77 -14.16 14.31 -6.58
N VAL A 78 -14.01 15.12 -5.54
CA VAL A 78 -15.04 15.36 -4.52
C VAL A 78 -15.36 16.85 -4.43
N ASN A 79 -16.63 17.20 -4.69
CA ASN A 79 -17.09 18.59 -4.70
C ASN A 79 -17.48 19.14 -3.32
N ASN A 80 -17.60 18.31 -2.27
CA ASN A 80 -18.17 18.72 -0.99
C ASN A 80 -17.31 18.33 0.23
N ASN A 81 -17.27 19.28 1.19
CA ASN A 81 -16.67 19.30 2.51
C ASN A 81 -15.96 18.02 3.00
N THR A 82 -14.62 18.08 3.03
CA THR A 82 -13.65 16.98 3.26
C THR A 82 -13.58 16.45 4.70
N GLY A 83 -14.21 17.11 5.67
CA GLY A 83 -13.93 16.90 7.10
C GLY A 83 -14.22 15.50 7.67
N ASN A 84 -15.13 14.72 7.06
CA ASN A 84 -15.62 13.45 7.62
C ASN A 84 -15.48 12.25 6.66
N MET A 85 -14.57 12.30 5.69
CA MET A 85 -14.35 11.18 4.76
C MET A 85 -13.16 10.33 5.17
N ASP A 86 -13.32 9.01 5.07
CA ASP A 86 -12.23 8.06 5.21
C ASP A 86 -11.73 7.64 3.82
N VAL A 87 -10.42 7.50 3.70
CA VAL A 87 -9.72 6.94 2.54
C VAL A 87 -9.13 5.60 2.93
N TYR A 88 -9.40 4.58 2.12
CA TYR A 88 -8.82 3.25 2.23
C TYR A 88 -7.95 3.03 0.99
N ILE A 89 -6.65 2.83 1.22
CA ILE A 89 -5.65 2.63 0.17
C ILE A 89 -5.22 1.18 0.25
N GLU A 90 -5.67 0.37 -0.69
CA GLU A 90 -5.32 -1.03 -0.82
C GLU A 90 -4.13 -1.19 -1.77
N LEU A 91 -3.04 -1.71 -1.23
CA LEU A 91 -1.75 -1.89 -1.89
C LEU A 91 -1.64 -3.32 -2.41
N HIS A 92 -1.50 -3.46 -3.72
CA HIS A 92 -1.22 -4.74 -4.38
C HIS A 92 0.24 -4.78 -4.76
N TRP A 93 0.96 -5.76 -4.23
CA TRP A 93 2.40 -5.91 -4.43
C TRP A 93 2.70 -6.52 -5.81
N GLN A 94 3.89 -6.25 -6.35
CA GLN A 94 4.39 -6.94 -7.55
C GLN A 94 4.64 -8.43 -7.30
N GLY A 95 4.78 -8.83 -6.04
CA GLY A 95 4.64 -10.21 -5.60
C GLY A 95 5.87 -11.06 -5.88
N HIS A 96 6.87 -10.97 -5.01
CA HIS A 96 8.01 -11.89 -5.04
C HIS A 96 7.85 -13.03 -4.03
N TYR A 97 7.06 -12.83 -2.98
CA TYR A 97 6.99 -13.77 -1.84
C TYR A 97 5.56 -14.13 -1.40
N ASN A 98 4.58 -14.11 -2.32
CA ASN A 98 3.15 -14.26 -2.00
C ASN A 98 2.66 -13.22 -0.96
N GLU A 99 3.17 -11.99 -1.04
CA GLU A 99 2.80 -10.88 -0.17
C GLU A 99 1.27 -10.64 -0.22
N PRO A 100 0.54 -10.72 0.92
CA PRO A 100 -0.89 -10.44 0.94
C PRO A 100 -1.14 -8.94 0.77
N LEU A 101 -2.35 -8.59 0.34
CA LEU A 101 -2.77 -7.18 0.21
C LEU A 101 -2.66 -6.45 1.55
N TYR A 102 -2.32 -5.16 1.51
CA TYR A 102 -2.31 -4.31 2.69
C TYR A 102 -3.23 -3.11 2.50
N THR A 103 -4.05 -2.78 3.50
CA THR A 103 -4.96 -1.63 3.42
C THR A 103 -4.59 -0.59 4.48
N VAL A 104 -4.24 0.61 4.02
CA VAL A 104 -4.04 1.76 4.88
C VAL A 104 -5.34 2.56 4.96
N ARG A 105 -5.83 2.80 6.18
CA ARG A 105 -6.96 3.71 6.43
C ARG A 105 -6.44 5.05 6.93
N MET A 106 -6.92 6.12 6.32
CA MET A 106 -6.62 7.52 6.68
C MET A 106 -7.87 8.38 6.57
N ARG A 107 -7.89 9.54 7.23
CA ARG A 107 -8.91 10.56 6.97
C ARG A 107 -8.55 11.36 5.73
N LEU A 108 -9.53 11.83 4.97
CA LEU A 108 -9.33 12.71 3.82
C LEU A 108 -9.04 14.16 4.28
N THR A 109 -7.92 14.32 4.97
CA THR A 109 -7.42 15.59 5.47
C THR A 109 -5.96 15.74 5.09
N ASP A 110 -5.49 16.97 4.94
CA ASP A 110 -4.09 17.23 4.64
C ASP A 110 -3.20 16.59 5.72
N SER A 111 -2.47 15.56 5.33
CA SER A 111 -1.73 14.69 6.25
C SER A 111 -0.69 13.86 5.51
N THR A 112 0.33 13.42 6.24
CA THR A 112 1.30 12.43 5.76
C THR A 112 1.33 11.27 6.75
N LYS A 113 1.26 10.04 6.25
CA LYS A 113 1.48 8.83 7.03
C LYS A 113 2.65 8.06 6.42
N ASP A 114 3.65 7.81 7.24
CA ASP A 114 4.71 6.83 6.95
C ASP A 114 4.31 5.49 7.58
N VAL A 115 4.39 4.42 6.80
CA VAL A 115 3.98 3.07 7.18
C VAL A 115 5.19 2.15 7.00
N HIS A 116 5.59 1.47 8.08
CA HIS A 116 6.64 0.47 8.07
C HIS A 116 5.99 -0.90 8.23
N LEU A 117 6.18 -1.78 7.24
CA LEU A 117 5.60 -3.11 7.20
C LEU A 117 6.68 -4.18 7.18
N PHE A 118 6.50 -5.21 8.00
CA PHE A 118 7.35 -6.38 8.05
C PHE A 118 6.54 -7.61 7.63
N TYR A 119 6.90 -8.24 6.51
CA TYR A 119 6.26 -9.47 6.04
C TYR A 119 7.08 -10.68 6.43
N ASN A 120 6.41 -11.63 7.09
CA ASN A 120 6.98 -12.91 7.43
C ASN A 120 6.55 -13.96 6.37
N PRO A 121 7.45 -14.41 5.46
CA PRO A 121 7.11 -15.36 4.40
C PRO A 121 6.75 -16.75 4.92
N LYS A 122 7.24 -17.12 6.12
CA LYS A 122 6.88 -18.37 6.79
C LYS A 122 5.42 -18.36 7.24
N ARG A 123 4.91 -17.24 7.76
CA ARG A 123 3.54 -17.10 8.26
C ARG A 123 2.55 -16.54 7.23
N GLY A 124 3.04 -15.81 6.23
CA GLY A 124 2.21 -15.17 5.21
C GLY A 124 1.45 -13.95 5.74
N VAL A 125 2.02 -13.20 6.70
CA VAL A 125 1.35 -12.07 7.37
C VAL A 125 2.22 -10.83 7.42
N TRP A 126 1.59 -9.66 7.33
CA TRP A 126 2.19 -8.36 7.59
C TRP A 126 2.09 -7.98 9.07
N ARG A 127 3.07 -7.21 9.54
CA ARG A 127 3.05 -6.48 10.81
C ARG A 127 3.40 -5.02 10.54
N GLU A 128 2.56 -4.09 10.98
CA GLU A 128 2.86 -2.64 11.00
C GLU A 128 3.63 -2.30 12.28
N GLN A 129 4.58 -1.38 12.18
CA GLN A 129 5.32 -0.79 13.31
C GLN A 129 4.92 0.67 13.51
#